data_AF-A0A7V6M129-F1
#
_entry.id   AF-A0A7V6M129-F1
#
_cell.length_a   1.000
_cell.length_b   1.000
_cell.length_c   1.000
_cell.angle_alpha   90.00
_cell.angle_beta   90.00
_cell.angle_gamma   90.00
#
_symmetry.space_group_name_H-M   'P 1'
#
loop_
_entity.id
_entity.type
_entity.pdbx_description
1 polymer ?
#
loop_
_entity_poly.entity_id
_entity_poly.type
_entity_poly.pdbx_seq_one_letter_code
_entity_poly.pdbx_strand_id
1 'polypeptide(L)'
;MIFFKKNYLLHISFLLLFTFSISSSLWGQRYLLRTNAISSATTCAGFIYDSGGADANYSDNSDSRITIFPTQSGFVTSVSGTIWTEVKDTLIIYDGDGITGTILFKGASPSNGMAVNVPTCRSTSGPLTV
;
A
#
# COMPACT_ATOMS: atom_id res chain seq x y z
N MET A 1 2.46 -6.82 -0.72
CA MET A 1 1.86 -6.36 -1.99
C MET A 1 1.00 -5.11 -1.73
N ILE A 2 1.02 -4.12 -2.62
CA ILE A 2 0.35 -2.82 -2.48
C ILE A 2 -0.94 -2.76 -3.31
N PHE A 3 -2.00 -2.15 -2.74
CA PHE A 3 -3.25 -1.81 -3.42
C PHE A 3 -3.66 -0.37 -3.08
N PHE A 4 -3.71 0.52 -4.08
CA PHE A 4 -4.22 1.88 -3.94
C PHE A 4 -5.31 2.12 -4.98
N LYS A 5 -6.51 2.57 -4.62
CA LYS A 5 -7.64 2.59 -5.53
C LYS A 5 -8.53 3.81 -5.39
N LYS A 6 -8.91 4.38 -6.54
CA LYS A 6 -10.00 5.34 -6.69
C LYS A 6 -10.74 5.09 -8.00
N ASN A 7 -11.95 4.56 -7.89
CA ASN A 7 -12.83 4.23 -9.00
C ASN A 7 -13.94 5.28 -9.17
N TYR A 8 -14.21 5.66 -10.42
CA TYR A 8 -15.29 6.58 -10.82
C TYR A 8 -16.51 5.89 -11.46
N LEU A 9 -16.53 4.56 -11.55
CA LEU A 9 -17.65 3.80 -12.14
C LEU A 9 -18.60 3.29 -11.03
N LEU A 10 -19.89 3.64 -11.16
CA LEU A 10 -21.02 3.20 -10.33
C LEU A 10 -20.94 1.71 -9.99
N HIS A 11 -20.76 1.40 -8.71
CA HIS A 11 -20.91 0.04 -8.18
C HIS A 11 -22.25 -0.05 -7.45
N ILE A 12 -23.15 -0.88 -7.99
CA ILE A 12 -24.36 -1.35 -7.29
C ILE A 12 -23.87 -2.30 -6.19
N SER A 13 -24.07 -1.93 -4.92
CA SER A 13 -23.63 -2.72 -3.78
C SER A 13 -24.56 -3.92 -3.58
N PHE A 14 -23.99 -5.13 -3.51
CA PHE A 14 -24.69 -6.32 -3.04
C PHE A 14 -24.31 -6.58 -1.58
N LEU A 15 -25.29 -6.44 -0.69
CA LEU A 15 -25.15 -6.75 0.73
C LEU A 15 -25.07 -8.27 0.91
N LEU A 16 -24.02 -8.76 1.57
CA LEU A 16 -24.03 -10.09 2.20
C LEU A 16 -23.45 -10.00 3.61
N LEU A 17 -24.30 -10.18 4.61
CA LEU A 17 -23.93 -10.45 6.00
C LEU A 17 -23.70 -11.95 6.17
N PHE A 18 -22.53 -12.39 6.62
CA PHE A 18 -22.44 -13.46 7.63
C PHE A 18 -21.04 -13.60 8.27
N THR A 19 -21.07 -13.93 9.56
CA THR A 19 -20.00 -13.99 10.57
C THR A 19 -19.08 -15.20 10.44
N PHE A 20 -17.80 -15.10 10.84
CA PHE A 20 -17.10 -16.20 11.54
C PHE A 20 -15.77 -15.74 12.18
N SER A 21 -15.63 -15.88 13.49
CA SER A 21 -14.36 -15.70 14.21
C SER A 21 -13.54 -17.00 14.11
N ILE A 22 -12.50 -17.01 13.27
CA ILE A 22 -11.43 -18.02 13.37
C ILE A 22 -10.12 -17.31 13.70
N SER A 23 -9.60 -17.60 14.88
CA SER A 23 -8.26 -17.27 15.34
C SER A 23 -7.23 -18.21 14.68
N SER A 24 -6.87 -17.89 13.44
CA SER A 24 -5.52 -18.04 12.89
C SER A 24 -5.50 -17.31 11.55
N SER A 25 -4.62 -16.32 11.39
CA SER A 25 -4.57 -15.47 10.20
C SER A 25 -4.02 -16.26 9.01
N LEU A 26 -4.89 -17.03 8.34
CA LEU A 26 -4.66 -17.64 7.02
C LEU A 26 -4.68 -16.58 5.88
N TRP A 27 -4.78 -15.31 6.24
CA TRP A 27 -4.74 -14.15 5.37
C TRP A 27 -3.52 -13.33 5.76
N GLY A 28 -2.67 -12.97 4.80
CA GLY A 28 -1.48 -12.16 5.10
C GLY A 28 -1.84 -10.89 5.86
N GLN A 29 -0.97 -10.47 6.80
CA GLN A 29 -1.17 -9.27 7.62
C GLN A 29 -1.51 -8.06 6.74
N ARG A 30 -2.55 -7.31 7.12
CA ARG A 30 -3.00 -6.12 6.39
C ARG A 30 -2.52 -4.87 7.10
N TYR A 31 -1.99 -3.92 6.34
CA TYR A 31 -1.55 -2.61 6.78
C TYR A 31 -2.38 -1.56 6.06
N LEU A 32 -3.11 -0.74 6.80
CA LEU A 32 -3.99 0.30 6.26
C LEU A 32 -3.32 1.66 6.47
N LEU A 33 -3.02 2.40 5.40
CA LEU A 33 -2.51 3.76 5.51
C LEU A 33 -3.66 4.70 5.86
N ARG A 34 -3.77 5.06 7.14
CA ARG A 34 -4.71 6.10 7.58
C ARG A 34 -4.34 7.44 6.97
N THR A 35 -5.33 8.31 6.80
CA THR A 35 -5.15 9.64 6.22
C THR A 35 -4.18 10.51 7.02
N ASN A 36 -3.24 11.14 6.33
CA ASN A 36 -2.22 12.01 6.93
C ASN A 36 -1.42 11.35 8.07
N ALA A 37 -1.20 10.04 7.97
CA ALA A 37 -0.54 9.26 9.00
C ALA A 37 0.86 8.82 8.55
N ILE A 38 1.80 8.91 9.49
CA ILE A 38 3.14 8.33 9.38
C ILE A 38 3.15 7.10 10.30
N SER A 39 3.46 5.95 9.73
CA SER A 39 3.44 4.68 10.45
C SER A 39 4.67 3.84 10.14
N SER A 40 4.90 2.79 10.94
CA SER A 40 5.90 1.79 10.65
C SER A 40 5.42 0.39 11.03
N ALA A 41 5.98 -0.63 10.40
CA ALA A 41 5.71 -2.02 10.73
C ALA A 41 6.97 -2.88 10.55
N THR A 42 7.20 -3.79 11.49
CA THR A 42 8.23 -4.83 11.36
C THR A 42 7.55 -6.13 10.98
N THR A 43 7.77 -6.62 9.76
CA THR A 43 7.03 -7.78 9.23
C THR A 43 7.83 -8.55 8.19
N CYS A 44 7.48 -9.83 8.02
CA CYS A 44 8.06 -10.69 6.98
C CYS A 44 7.20 -10.78 5.72
N ALA A 45 5.90 -10.49 5.84
CA ALA A 45 4.95 -10.47 4.73
C ALA A 45 3.72 -9.61 5.06
N GLY A 46 2.97 -9.23 4.03
CA GLY A 46 1.70 -8.55 4.21
C GLY A 46 1.20 -7.83 2.96
N PHE A 47 0.03 -7.24 3.13
CA PHE A 47 -0.65 -6.41 2.15
C PHE A 47 -0.77 -4.99 2.68
N ILE A 48 -0.39 -4.02 1.85
CA ILE A 48 -0.50 -2.59 2.15
C ILE A 48 -1.69 -2.06 1.35
N TYR A 49 -2.63 -1.44 2.04
CA TYR A 49 -3.79 -0.78 1.46
C TYR A 49 -3.74 0.70 1.80
N ASP A 50 -4.29 1.52 0.92
CA ASP A 50 -4.60 2.91 1.21
C ASP A 50 -5.66 3.09 2.32
N SER A 51 -6.14 4.31 2.54
CA SER A 51 -7.13 4.62 3.59
C SER A 51 -8.52 4.00 3.39
N GLY A 52 -8.89 3.65 2.15
CA GLY A 52 -10.15 3.00 1.79
C GLY A 52 -10.13 1.49 1.93
N GLY A 53 -8.96 0.89 2.15
CA GLY A 53 -8.83 -0.56 2.28
C GLY A 53 -8.94 -1.28 0.94
N ALA A 54 -9.50 -2.50 0.93
CA ALA A 54 -9.57 -3.30 -0.30
C ALA A 54 -10.72 -2.87 -1.22
N ASP A 55 -11.79 -2.31 -0.64
CA ASP A 55 -13.09 -2.24 -1.29
C ASP A 55 -13.55 -0.80 -1.56
N ALA A 56 -13.00 0.18 -0.85
CA ALA A 56 -13.35 1.60 -1.01
C ALA A 56 -12.23 2.42 -1.64
N ASN A 57 -12.57 3.65 -2.03
CA ASN A 57 -11.61 4.60 -2.56
C ASN A 57 -10.73 5.17 -1.44
N TYR A 58 -9.47 5.49 -1.74
CA TYR A 58 -8.66 6.31 -0.83
C TYR A 58 -9.27 7.71 -0.61
N SER A 59 -8.99 8.27 0.55
CA SER A 59 -9.46 9.59 0.96
C SER A 59 -8.78 10.73 0.20
N ASP A 60 -9.53 11.81 -0.02
CA ASP A 60 -9.01 13.04 -0.61
C ASP A 60 -8.02 13.76 0.31
N ASN A 61 -7.13 14.57 -0.28
CA ASN A 61 -6.22 15.47 0.45
C ASN A 61 -5.41 14.78 1.55
N SER A 62 -4.83 13.62 1.23
CA SER A 62 -4.07 12.79 2.16
C SER A 62 -2.62 12.63 1.72
N ASP A 63 -1.70 12.82 2.66
CA ASP A 63 -0.27 12.47 2.53
C ASP A 63 0.11 11.50 3.65
N SER A 64 0.14 10.21 3.31
CA SER A 64 0.35 9.13 4.27
C SER A 64 1.53 8.28 3.86
N ARG A 65 2.25 7.72 4.85
CA ARG A 65 3.36 6.81 4.61
C ARG A 65 3.49 5.71 5.64
N ILE A 66 4.07 4.59 5.22
CA ILE A 66 4.46 3.49 6.09
C ILE A 66 5.90 3.05 5.79
N THR A 67 6.75 3.03 6.82
CA THR A 67 8.07 2.39 6.75
C THR A 67 7.95 0.93 7.13
N ILE A 68 8.35 0.02 6.25
CA ILE A 68 8.40 -1.41 6.52
C ILE A 68 9.83 -1.81 6.87
N PHE A 69 10.00 -2.42 8.04
CA PHE A 69 11.26 -2.98 8.52
C PHE A 69 11.24 -4.51 8.40
N PRO A 70 12.37 -5.12 7.99
CA PRO A 70 12.51 -6.57 7.99
C PRO A 70 12.56 -7.10 9.43
N THR A 71 12.06 -8.31 9.66
CA THR A 71 12.02 -8.94 11.00
C THR A 71 13.38 -9.37 11.52
N GLN A 72 14.40 -9.43 10.67
CA GLN A 72 15.74 -9.86 11.02
C GLN A 72 16.78 -8.85 10.54
N SER A 73 17.77 -8.57 11.39
CA SER A 73 18.90 -7.72 11.03
C SER A 73 19.65 -8.29 9.83
N GLY A 74 20.08 -7.43 8.90
CA GLY A 74 20.76 -7.81 7.66
C GLY A 74 19.84 -8.31 6.54
N PHE A 75 18.53 -8.45 6.80
CA PHE A 75 17.55 -8.77 5.76
C PHE A 75 17.07 -7.49 5.10
N VAL A 76 16.42 -7.61 3.95
CA VAL A 76 15.88 -6.47 3.21
C VAL A 76 14.42 -6.67 2.85
N THR A 77 13.72 -5.54 2.76
CA THR A 77 12.31 -5.49 2.41
C THR A 77 12.14 -5.38 0.89
N SER A 78 11.08 -5.98 0.36
CA SER A 78 10.65 -5.78 -1.02
C SER A 78 9.14 -5.60 -1.09
N VAL A 79 8.68 -4.76 -2.01
CA VAL A 79 7.26 -4.52 -2.27
C VAL A 79 7.00 -4.59 -3.76
N SER A 80 5.78 -4.98 -4.13
CA SER A 80 5.25 -4.91 -5.49
C SER A 80 3.74 -4.76 -5.39
N GLY A 81 3.04 -4.50 -6.48
CA GLY A 81 1.58 -4.44 -6.43
C GLY A 81 0.93 -3.76 -7.62
N THR A 82 -0.22 -3.14 -7.37
CA THR A 82 -1.00 -2.44 -8.38
C THR A 82 -1.67 -1.23 -7.77
N ILE A 83 -1.69 -0.13 -8.52
CA ILE A 83 -2.37 1.11 -8.14
C ILE A 83 -3.40 1.51 -9.19
N TRP A 84 -4.46 2.18 -8.76
CA TRP A 84 -5.53 2.79 -9.53
C TRP A 84 -5.77 4.18 -8.92
N THR A 85 -4.91 5.13 -9.24
CA THR A 85 -5.00 6.49 -8.72
C THR A 85 -5.72 7.42 -9.69
N GLU A 86 -5.94 8.66 -9.28
CA GLU A 86 -6.14 9.76 -10.21
C GLU A 86 -4.82 10.17 -10.86
N VAL A 87 -4.91 10.83 -12.00
CA VAL A 87 -3.74 11.30 -12.77
C VAL A 87 -2.88 12.33 -12.01
N LYS A 88 -3.43 12.98 -10.98
CA LYS A 88 -2.74 13.97 -10.15
C LYS A 88 -2.19 13.42 -8.84
N ASP A 89 -2.61 12.22 -8.47
CA ASP A 89 -2.16 11.55 -7.25
C ASP A 89 -0.92 10.71 -7.57
N THR A 90 -0.14 10.34 -6.56
CA THR A 90 1.12 9.62 -6.79
C THR A 90 1.42 8.67 -5.64
N LEU A 91 1.89 7.46 -5.98
CA LEU A 91 2.58 6.57 -5.05
C LEU A 91 4.09 6.74 -5.25
N ILE A 92 4.83 6.88 -4.15
CA ILE A 92 6.30 6.91 -4.16
C ILE A 92 6.82 5.82 -3.25
N ILE A 93 7.88 5.11 -3.67
CA ILE A 93 8.54 4.11 -2.86
C ILE A 93 10.01 4.53 -2.69
N TYR A 94 10.46 4.66 -1.44
CA TYR A 94 11.82 5.05 -1.07
C TYR A 94 12.60 3.87 -0.49
N ASP A 95 13.87 3.72 -0.89
CA ASP A 95 14.82 2.81 -0.24
C ASP A 95 15.33 3.41 1.07
N GLY A 96 14.81 2.91 2.19
CA GLY A 96 15.21 3.33 3.53
C GLY A 96 14.05 3.72 4.43
N ASP A 97 14.44 4.17 5.63
CA ASP A 97 13.53 4.71 6.64
C ASP A 97 13.24 6.18 6.36
N GLY A 98 12.01 6.47 5.94
CA GLY A 98 11.56 7.80 5.55
C GLY A 98 11.76 8.11 4.07
N ILE A 99 11.69 9.42 3.76
CA ILE A 99 11.55 9.94 2.39
C ILE A 99 12.84 10.57 1.83
N THR A 100 13.96 10.40 2.54
CA THR A 100 15.27 10.92 2.12
C THR A 100 16.08 9.91 1.31
N GLY A 101 15.60 8.65 1.25
CA GLY A 101 16.23 7.57 0.50
C GLY A 101 16.08 7.70 -1.01
N THR A 102 16.73 6.81 -1.76
CA THR A 102 16.58 6.74 -3.22
C THR A 102 15.16 6.33 -3.59
N ILE A 103 14.56 7.01 -4.57
CA ILE A 103 13.24 6.63 -5.09
C ILE A 103 13.39 5.37 -5.94
N LEU A 104 12.76 4.29 -5.52
CA LEU A 104 12.70 3.01 -6.24
C LEU A 104 11.52 2.96 -7.21
N PHE A 105 10.46 3.71 -6.93
CA PHE A 105 9.30 3.85 -7.80
C PHE A 105 8.60 5.17 -7.53
N LYS A 106 8.09 5.79 -8.60
CA LYS A 106 7.17 6.93 -8.54
C LYS A 106 6.18 6.77 -9.68
N GLY A 107 4.90 6.67 -9.37
CA GLY A 107 3.89 6.38 -10.38
C GLY A 107 2.49 6.87 -10.02
N ALA A 108 1.71 7.06 -11.06
CA ALA A 108 0.31 7.46 -11.05
C ALA A 108 -0.39 6.77 -12.21
N SER A 109 -1.71 6.65 -12.15
CA SER A 109 -2.50 6.16 -13.28
C SER A 109 -2.43 7.13 -14.47
N PRO A 110 -2.26 6.64 -15.72
CA PRO A 110 -2.20 7.50 -16.91
C PRO A 110 -3.56 8.11 -17.27
N SER A 111 -4.64 7.55 -16.75
CA SER A 111 -6.01 8.08 -16.75
C SER A 111 -6.67 7.70 -15.42
N ASN A 112 -7.67 8.46 -14.97
CA ASN A 112 -8.27 8.27 -13.64
C ASN A 112 -8.77 6.84 -13.44
N GLY A 113 -8.26 6.16 -12.41
CA GLY A 113 -8.65 4.81 -12.05
C GLY A 113 -8.12 3.72 -12.98
N MET A 114 -7.17 4.02 -13.89
CA MET A 114 -6.53 2.99 -14.72
C MET A 114 -5.44 2.25 -13.94
N ALA A 115 -5.46 0.92 -14.00
CA ALA A 115 -4.49 0.08 -13.29
C ALA A 115 -3.05 0.35 -13.77
N VAL A 116 -2.12 0.49 -12.82
CA VAL A 116 -0.67 0.55 -13.08
C VAL A 116 0.02 -0.50 -12.22
N ASN A 117 0.85 -1.32 -12.86
CA ASN A 117 1.69 -2.28 -12.15
C ASN A 117 2.82 -1.54 -11.40
N VAL A 118 2.99 -1.89 -10.14
CA VAL A 118 4.18 -1.53 -9.37
C VAL A 118 5.14 -2.71 -9.45
N PRO A 119 6.32 -2.57 -10.10
CA PRO A 119 7.29 -3.64 -10.18
C PRO A 119 7.86 -3.96 -8.78
N THR A 120 8.65 -5.03 -8.68
CA THR A 120 9.33 -5.35 -7.42
C THR A 120 10.37 -4.28 -7.09
N CYS A 121 10.07 -3.46 -6.08
CA CYS A 121 10.99 -2.53 -5.45
C CYS A 121 11.65 -3.23 -4.27
N ARG A 122 12.98 -3.36 -4.30
CA ARG A 122 13.76 -4.02 -3.24
C ARG A 122 14.70 -3.02 -2.61
N SER A 123 14.68 -2.95 -1.27
CA SER A 123 15.61 -2.13 -0.50
C SER A 123 17.04 -2.69 -0.57
N THR A 124 18.01 -1.78 -0.52
CA THR A 124 19.43 -2.08 -0.31
C THR A 124 19.88 -1.84 1.14
N SER A 125 19.10 -1.08 1.91
CA SER A 125 19.42 -0.66 3.28
C SER A 125 18.72 -1.47 4.37
N GLY A 126 17.70 -2.26 4.03
CA GLY A 126 16.87 -3.01 4.95
C GLY A 126 15.41 -2.57 4.88
N PRO A 127 15.07 -1.37 5.40
CA PRO A 127 13.72 -0.84 5.37
C PRO A 127 13.35 -0.20 4.02
N LEU A 128 12.05 -0.07 3.78
CA LEU A 128 11.50 0.61 2.61
C LEU A 128 10.26 1.41 3.03
N THR A 129 10.14 2.63 2.54
CA THR A 129 9.01 3.51 2.84
C THR A 129 8.10 3.62 1.63
N VAL A 130 6.81 3.37 1.85
CA VAL A 130 5.72 3.51 0.88
C VAL A 130 4.85 4.69 1.27
#